data_AF-A0A2A7D4B0-F1
#
_entry.id   AF-A0A2A7D4B0-F1
#
_cell.length_a   1.000
_cell.length_b   1.000
_cell.length_c   1.000
_cell.angle_alpha   90.00
_cell.angle_beta   90.00
_cell.angle_gamma   90.00
#
_symmetry.space_group_name_H-M   'P 1'
#
loop_
_entity.id
_entity.type
_entity.pdbx_description
1 polymer ?
#
loop_
_entity_poly.entity_id
_entity_poly.type
_entity_poly.pdbx_seq_one_letter_code
_entity_poly.pdbx_strand_id
1 'polypeptide(L)'
;MRIKLLSILFLLFLTSCNPLKNNEVAIVEPYKLTEEQSSILKMTPFQEGNSMFYNVTLKNEKDEIHATIDYYQNGKKTKEIAYIATSHFSKKKVKLSFIPPHFQFDKDIQEKGQWYMNIDGGSTLVPQESLLGINSSATTTIQSTKNLKYNQKTILAAVIQTNKETVSVPTIDEDSSIDILLKENEHVYLFSIELKKEH
;
A
#
# COMPACT_ATOMS: atom_id res chain seq x y z
N MET A 1 5.01 -57.96 17.92
CA MET A 1 5.02 -56.89 16.89
C MET A 1 4.11 -55.69 17.25
N ARG A 2 3.98 -55.30 18.54
CA ARG A 2 3.11 -54.20 18.99
C ARG A 2 3.85 -53.01 19.62
N ILE A 3 5.12 -53.18 19.99
CA ILE A 3 5.92 -52.13 20.67
C ILE A 3 6.61 -51.19 19.67
N LYS A 4 6.88 -51.64 18.44
CA LYS A 4 7.49 -50.79 17.40
C LYS A 4 6.53 -49.76 16.78
N LEU A 5 5.21 -50.00 16.86
CA LEU A 5 4.21 -49.09 16.31
C LEU A 5 3.99 -47.85 17.20
N LEU A 6 4.21 -47.98 18.51
CA LEU A 6 4.01 -46.90 19.47
C LEU A 6 5.12 -45.83 19.40
N SER A 7 6.36 -46.22 19.05
CA SER A 7 7.47 -45.27 18.87
C SER A 7 7.30 -44.38 17.63
N ILE A 8 6.66 -44.85 16.57
CA ILE A 8 6.43 -44.07 15.36
C ILE A 8 5.37 -42.99 15.60
N LEU A 9 4.39 -43.26 16.48
CA LEU A 9 3.34 -42.30 16.82
C LEU A 9 3.86 -41.15 17.69
N PHE A 10 4.89 -41.38 18.52
CA PHE A 10 5.47 -40.36 19.39
C PHE A 10 6.36 -39.34 18.62
N LEU A 11 6.94 -39.73 17.49
CA LEU A 11 7.73 -38.86 16.62
C LEU A 11 6.90 -37.82 15.84
N LEU A 12 5.59 -38.07 15.66
CA LEU A 12 4.69 -37.13 14.98
C LEU A 12 4.25 -35.95 15.86
N PHE A 13 4.50 -36.01 17.19
CA PHE A 13 4.17 -34.91 18.11
C PHE A 13 5.31 -33.91 18.31
N LEU A 14 6.47 -34.11 17.67
CA LEU A 14 7.63 -33.22 17.81
C LEU A 14 7.75 -32.14 16.72
N THR A 15 6.82 -32.07 15.76
CA THR A 15 6.85 -31.06 14.68
C THR A 15 5.93 -29.85 14.91
N SER A 16 5.24 -29.73 16.05
CA SER A 16 4.41 -28.55 16.34
C SER A 16 4.99 -27.68 17.46
N CYS A 17 6.22 -27.22 17.28
CA CYS A 17 6.75 -26.07 18.00
C CYS A 17 7.30 -25.10 16.95
N ASN A 18 6.40 -24.42 16.24
CA ASN A 18 6.77 -23.15 15.66
C ASN A 18 6.38 -22.10 16.70
N PRO A 19 7.33 -21.50 17.44
CA PRO A 19 6.98 -20.31 18.18
C PRO A 19 6.50 -19.32 17.13
N LEU A 20 5.28 -18.80 17.27
CA LEU A 20 4.93 -17.48 16.76
C LEU A 20 5.95 -16.51 17.36
N LYS A 21 7.15 -16.46 16.79
CA LYS A 21 8.10 -15.39 17.05
C LYS A 21 7.39 -14.14 16.59
N ASN A 22 7.42 -13.13 17.43
CA ASN A 22 6.82 -11.82 17.19
C ASN A 22 7.14 -11.37 15.75
N ASN A 23 6.17 -11.52 14.84
CA ASN A 23 6.38 -11.48 13.38
C ASN A 23 6.56 -10.06 12.84
N GLU A 24 6.55 -9.07 13.72
CA GLU A 24 6.76 -7.66 13.40
C GLU A 24 8.24 -7.42 13.13
N VAL A 25 8.56 -7.13 11.86
CA VAL A 25 9.94 -7.06 11.36
C VAL A 25 10.30 -5.67 10.85
N ALA A 26 9.31 -4.82 10.64
CA ALA A 26 9.46 -3.40 10.36
C ALA A 26 8.19 -2.65 10.79
N ILE A 27 8.23 -1.33 10.76
CA ILE A 27 7.05 -0.48 10.96
C ILE A 27 6.94 0.53 9.82
N VAL A 28 5.71 0.93 9.49
CA VAL A 28 5.42 2.03 8.57
C VAL A 28 4.56 3.07 9.28
N GLU A 29 4.87 4.34 9.09
CA GLU A 29 4.13 5.47 9.67
C GLU A 29 3.89 6.56 8.62
N PRO A 30 2.76 7.29 8.70
CA PRO A 30 2.58 8.52 7.93
C PRO A 30 3.71 9.51 8.19
N TYR A 31 4.20 10.16 7.13
CA TYR A 31 5.21 11.20 7.22
C TYR A 31 4.60 12.56 6.90
N LYS A 32 4.65 13.46 7.87
CA LYS A 32 4.30 14.87 7.66
C LYS A 32 5.49 15.61 7.08
N LEU A 33 5.29 16.26 5.94
CA LEU A 33 6.30 17.11 5.32
C LEU A 33 6.67 18.30 6.23
N THR A 34 7.92 18.73 6.14
CA THR A 34 8.35 20.02 6.71
C THR A 34 7.85 21.17 5.83
N GLU A 35 7.79 22.39 6.37
CA GLU A 35 7.36 23.57 5.58
C GLU A 35 8.20 23.78 4.32
N GLU A 36 9.50 23.53 4.40
CA GLU A 36 10.41 23.57 3.25
C GLU A 36 10.05 22.50 2.21
N GLN A 37 9.83 21.25 2.63
CA GLN A 37 9.43 20.17 1.73
C GLN A 37 8.08 20.44 1.06
N SER A 38 7.09 20.93 1.83
CA SER A 38 5.79 21.34 1.29
C SER A 38 5.93 22.51 0.31
N SER A 39 6.84 23.45 0.57
CA SER A 39 7.10 24.58 -0.34
C SER A 39 7.72 24.13 -1.66
N ILE A 40 8.66 23.17 -1.61
CA ILE A 40 9.24 22.55 -2.81
C ILE A 40 8.17 21.77 -3.58
N LEU A 41 7.32 21.00 -2.90
CA LEU A 41 6.24 20.24 -3.54
C LEU A 41 5.27 21.15 -4.28
N LYS A 42 4.94 22.33 -3.72
CA LYS A 42 4.08 23.35 -4.36
C LYS A 42 4.66 23.95 -5.65
N MET A 43 5.96 23.76 -5.92
CA MET A 43 6.58 24.14 -7.19
C MET A 43 6.35 23.09 -8.29
N THR A 44 5.74 21.95 -7.95
CA THR A 44 5.37 20.89 -8.88
C THR A 44 3.86 20.93 -9.16
N PRO A 45 3.36 20.27 -10.21
CA PRO A 45 1.92 20.12 -10.42
C PRO A 45 1.23 19.24 -9.37
N PHE A 46 1.98 18.64 -8.44
CA PHE A 46 1.44 17.79 -7.39
C PHE A 46 0.93 18.63 -6.21
N GLN A 47 -0.32 18.40 -5.81
CA GLN A 47 -0.91 19.03 -4.64
C GLN A 47 -0.66 18.18 -3.39
N GLU A 48 -0.27 18.83 -2.29
CA GLU A 48 0.05 18.19 -1.01
C GLU A 48 -1.12 17.37 -0.45
N GLY A 49 -2.36 17.87 -0.57
CA GLY A 49 -3.55 17.20 -0.02
C GLY A 49 -3.89 15.84 -0.65
N ASN A 50 -3.39 15.57 -1.86
CA ASN A 50 -3.54 14.28 -2.51
C ASN A 50 -2.27 13.42 -2.41
N SER A 51 -1.15 13.99 -1.99
CA SER A 51 0.12 13.30 -1.91
C SER A 51 0.28 12.63 -0.55
N MET A 52 0.62 11.36 -0.55
CA MET A 52 0.77 10.55 0.66
C MET A 52 2.23 10.16 0.84
N PHE A 53 2.76 10.42 2.03
CA PHE A 53 4.16 10.19 2.36
C PHE A 53 4.27 9.28 3.58
N TYR A 54 5.25 8.38 3.57
CA TYR A 54 5.47 7.44 4.67
C TYR A 54 6.95 7.26 4.97
N ASN A 55 7.23 6.87 6.21
CA ASN A 55 8.51 6.30 6.59
C ASN A 55 8.33 4.82 6.91
N VAL A 56 9.20 3.99 6.35
CA VAL A 56 9.37 2.60 6.77
C VAL A 56 10.65 2.49 7.58
N THR A 57 10.56 1.94 8.79
CA THR A 57 11.71 1.61 9.62
C THR A 57 11.94 0.11 9.60
N LEU A 58 12.97 -0.31 8.88
CA LEU A 58 13.38 -1.70 8.69
C LEU A 58 14.26 -2.18 9.85
N LYS A 59 14.20 -3.48 10.17
CA LYS A 59 15.20 -4.11 11.05
C LYS A 59 16.49 -4.46 10.31
N ASN A 60 16.38 -4.80 9.02
CA ASN A 60 17.47 -5.22 8.16
C ASN A 60 17.48 -4.38 6.87
N GLU A 61 18.61 -3.75 6.58
CA GLU A 61 18.80 -2.85 5.42
C GLU A 61 18.79 -3.59 4.08
N LYS A 62 19.02 -4.90 4.13
CA LYS A 62 18.97 -5.79 2.98
C LYS A 62 17.56 -6.19 2.56
N ASP A 63 16.59 -6.06 3.45
CA ASP A 63 15.21 -6.42 3.13
C ASP A 63 14.70 -5.63 1.92
N GLU A 64 13.76 -6.22 1.19
CA GLU A 64 13.21 -5.66 -0.02
C GLU A 64 11.77 -5.18 0.24
N ILE A 65 11.42 -4.01 -0.28
CA ILE A 65 10.07 -3.46 -0.21
C ILE A 65 9.46 -3.51 -1.61
N HIS A 66 8.33 -4.22 -1.74
CA HIS A 66 7.50 -4.21 -2.93
C HIS A 66 6.35 -3.23 -2.69
N ALA A 67 6.15 -2.25 -3.55
CA ALA A 67 4.97 -1.37 -3.53
C ALA A 67 4.10 -1.59 -4.77
N THR A 68 2.80 -1.61 -4.56
CA THR A 68 1.80 -1.85 -5.61
C THR A 68 0.64 -0.87 -5.53
N ILE A 69 0.08 -0.55 -6.69
CA ILE A 69 -1.26 0.04 -6.81
C ILE A 69 -2.15 -1.04 -7.43
N ASP A 70 -3.11 -1.54 -6.67
CA ASP A 70 -4.08 -2.52 -7.13
C ASP A 70 -5.42 -1.82 -7.41
N TYR A 71 -6.02 -2.07 -8.57
CA TYR A 71 -7.34 -1.57 -8.94
C TYR A 71 -8.42 -2.62 -8.70
N TYR A 72 -9.45 -2.21 -7.99
CA TYR A 72 -10.63 -2.98 -7.66
C TYR A 72 -11.86 -2.33 -8.29
N GLN A 73 -12.69 -3.17 -8.91
CA GLN A 73 -14.00 -2.78 -9.40
C GLN A 73 -15.08 -3.63 -8.71
N ASN A 74 -16.05 -2.97 -8.09
CA ASN A 74 -17.15 -3.64 -7.37
C ASN A 74 -16.65 -4.72 -6.39
N GLY A 75 -15.63 -4.36 -5.60
CA GLY A 75 -15.00 -5.22 -4.59
C GLY A 75 -14.08 -6.33 -5.12
N LYS A 76 -13.89 -6.46 -6.44
CA LYS A 76 -13.00 -7.47 -7.03
C LYS A 76 -11.74 -6.83 -7.58
N LYS A 77 -10.57 -7.40 -7.26
CA LYS A 77 -9.31 -6.98 -7.88
C LYS A 77 -9.37 -7.27 -9.38
N THR A 78 -9.26 -6.22 -10.18
CA THR A 78 -9.29 -6.32 -11.64
C THR A 78 -7.87 -6.41 -12.19
N LYS A 79 -6.92 -5.63 -11.63
CA LYS A 79 -5.51 -5.63 -12.08
C LYS A 79 -4.60 -4.92 -11.09
N GLU A 80 -3.30 -5.18 -11.24
CA GLU A 80 -2.23 -4.34 -10.70
C GLU A 80 -1.94 -3.23 -11.72
N ILE A 81 -2.02 -1.97 -11.29
CA ILE A 81 -1.77 -0.78 -12.11
C ILE A 81 -0.28 -0.48 -12.18
N ALA A 82 0.40 -0.60 -11.05
CA ALA A 82 1.80 -0.26 -10.94
C ALA A 82 2.47 -1.14 -9.91
N TYR A 83 3.74 -1.45 -10.15
CA TYR A 83 4.61 -2.19 -9.27
C TYR A 83 5.99 -1.55 -9.27
N ILE A 84 6.61 -1.48 -8.10
CA ILE A 84 8.02 -1.16 -7.94
C ILE A 84 8.57 -1.93 -6.75
N ALA A 85 9.80 -2.41 -6.88
CA ALA A 85 10.51 -3.04 -5.79
C ALA A 85 11.93 -2.50 -5.70
N THR A 86 12.45 -2.42 -4.47
CA THR A 86 13.82 -1.99 -4.19
C THR A 86 14.29 -2.63 -2.89
N SER A 87 15.60 -2.87 -2.83
CA SER A 87 16.31 -3.55 -1.74
C SER A 87 17.63 -2.83 -1.47
N HIS A 88 18.40 -3.32 -0.49
CA HIS A 88 19.74 -2.81 -0.16
C HIS A 88 19.77 -1.31 0.17
N PHE A 89 18.92 -0.90 1.10
CA PHE A 89 18.83 0.49 1.51
C PHE A 89 20.09 0.94 2.24
N SER A 90 20.53 2.18 1.95
CA SER A 90 21.69 2.77 2.64
C SER A 90 21.46 2.99 4.15
N LYS A 91 20.18 3.04 4.56
CA LYS A 91 19.73 3.26 5.93
C LYS A 91 18.50 2.41 6.18
N LYS A 92 18.29 2.04 7.44
CA LYS A 92 17.05 1.38 7.90
C LYS A 92 15.78 2.21 7.76
N LYS A 93 15.88 3.52 7.52
CA LYS A 93 14.73 4.41 7.36
C LYS A 93 14.54 4.75 5.90
N VAL A 94 13.49 4.18 5.31
CA VAL A 94 13.14 4.31 3.89
C VAL A 94 11.96 5.26 3.76
N LYS A 95 12.04 6.22 2.84
CA LYS A 95 10.93 7.09 2.51
C LYS A 95 10.12 6.50 1.36
N LEU A 96 8.81 6.59 1.49
CA LEU A 96 7.85 6.22 0.44
C LEU A 96 6.99 7.42 0.11
N SER A 97 6.59 7.55 -1.14
CA SER A 97 5.49 8.43 -1.51
C SER A 97 4.59 7.81 -2.55
N PHE A 98 3.32 8.19 -2.47
CA PHE A 98 2.26 7.81 -3.39
C PHE A 98 1.49 9.07 -3.75
N ILE A 99 1.45 9.40 -5.03
CA ILE A 99 0.72 10.56 -5.53
C ILE A 99 -0.26 10.06 -6.59
N PRO A 100 -1.57 10.16 -6.33
CA PRO A 100 -2.59 9.78 -7.29
C PRO A 100 -2.70 10.85 -8.39
N PRO A 101 -3.24 10.47 -9.56
CA PRO A 101 -3.49 11.40 -10.63
C PRO A 101 -4.39 12.54 -10.14
N HIS A 102 -4.07 13.76 -10.55
CA HIS A 102 -4.91 14.90 -10.25
C HIS A 102 -6.23 14.78 -11.02
N PHE A 103 -7.34 14.69 -10.30
CA PHE A 103 -8.67 14.58 -10.89
C PHE A 103 -9.17 15.99 -11.26
N GLN A 104 -9.05 16.38 -12.53
CA GLN A 104 -9.62 17.63 -13.04
C GLN A 104 -10.95 17.39 -13.74
N PHE A 105 -11.90 18.28 -13.49
CA PHE A 105 -13.23 18.29 -14.10
C PHE A 105 -13.27 18.98 -15.47
N ASP A 106 -12.15 19.53 -15.91
CA ASP A 106 -12.13 20.39 -17.08
C ASP A 106 -12.25 19.54 -18.36
N LYS A 107 -13.38 19.70 -19.05
CA LYS A 107 -13.74 18.87 -20.21
C LYS A 107 -12.81 19.08 -21.41
N ASP A 108 -12.04 20.15 -21.39
CA ASP A 108 -11.16 20.58 -22.48
C ASP A 108 -9.72 20.09 -22.31
N ILE A 109 -9.37 19.46 -21.18
CA ILE A 109 -8.03 18.95 -20.90
C ILE A 109 -8.08 17.41 -20.86
N GLN A 110 -7.75 16.76 -21.98
CA GLN A 110 -7.51 15.31 -22.06
C GLN A 110 -6.15 14.91 -21.45
N GLU A 111 -5.68 15.59 -20.41
CA GLU A 111 -4.47 15.14 -19.72
C GLU A 111 -4.83 13.90 -18.90
N LYS A 112 -4.38 12.74 -19.39
CA LYS A 112 -4.39 11.50 -18.62
C LYS A 112 -3.47 11.72 -17.44
N GLY A 113 -4.04 11.94 -16.26
CA GLY A 113 -3.29 12.01 -15.01
C GLY A 113 -2.40 10.78 -14.84
N GLN A 114 -1.35 10.90 -14.04
CA GLN A 114 -0.41 9.81 -13.80
C GLN A 114 -0.42 9.40 -12.33
N TRP A 115 -0.39 8.10 -12.09
CA TRP A 115 -0.05 7.52 -10.80
C TRP A 115 1.47 7.63 -10.61
N TYR A 116 1.91 8.15 -9.48
CA TYR A 116 3.31 8.19 -9.09
C TYR A 116 3.53 7.39 -7.81
N MET A 117 4.55 6.52 -7.83
CA MET A 117 5.07 5.88 -6.63
C MET A 117 6.57 6.09 -6.54
N ASN A 118 7.05 6.30 -5.33
CA ASN A 118 8.47 6.35 -5.02
C ASN A 118 8.77 5.49 -3.79
N ILE A 119 9.89 4.78 -3.88
CA ILE A 119 10.58 4.15 -2.76
C ILE A 119 12.03 4.64 -2.84
N ASP A 120 12.70 4.88 -1.72
CA ASP A 120 14.13 5.23 -1.75
C ASP A 120 14.92 4.28 -2.69
N GLY A 121 15.60 4.84 -3.69
CA GLY A 121 16.28 4.10 -4.74
C GLY A 121 15.50 3.88 -6.06
N GLY A 122 14.20 4.20 -6.15
CA GLY A 122 13.44 4.07 -7.40
C GLY A 122 12.08 4.80 -7.44
N SER A 123 11.60 5.08 -8.64
CA SER A 123 10.24 5.62 -8.84
C SER A 123 9.59 5.05 -10.10
N THR A 124 8.26 5.11 -10.15
CA THR A 124 7.50 4.71 -11.33
C THR A 124 6.32 5.67 -11.56
N LEU A 125 6.01 5.88 -12.84
CA LEU A 125 4.90 6.69 -13.33
C LEU A 125 4.05 5.83 -14.24
N VAL A 126 2.74 5.74 -13.95
CA VAL A 126 1.80 4.97 -14.77
C VAL A 126 0.62 5.85 -15.17
N PRO A 127 0.31 5.97 -16.48
CA PRO A 127 -0.87 6.71 -16.92
C PRO A 127 -2.16 6.13 -16.32
N GLN A 128 -3.04 7.02 -15.85
CA GLN A 128 -4.38 6.63 -15.45
C GLN A 128 -5.18 6.21 -16.70
N GLU A 129 -5.89 5.10 -16.58
CA GLU A 129 -6.88 4.73 -17.58
C GLU A 129 -8.14 5.59 -17.43
N SER A 130 -8.73 5.96 -18.57
CA SER A 130 -9.96 6.74 -18.56
C SER A 130 -11.11 5.87 -18.07
N LEU A 131 -11.73 6.28 -16.96
CA LEU A 131 -13.00 5.74 -16.50
C LEU A 131 -14.12 6.68 -16.98
N LEU A 132 -15.10 6.14 -17.69
CA LEU A 132 -16.22 6.91 -18.19
C LEU A 132 -17.19 7.26 -17.05
N GLY A 133 -17.60 8.52 -16.98
CA GLY A 133 -18.68 8.97 -16.09
C GLY A 133 -18.27 9.24 -14.64
N ILE A 134 -17.00 9.12 -14.27
CA ILE A 134 -16.52 9.51 -12.94
C ILE A 134 -16.56 11.03 -12.81
N ASN A 135 -17.13 11.51 -11.71
CA ASN A 135 -17.24 12.93 -11.40
C ASN A 135 -16.88 13.25 -9.93
N SER A 136 -16.25 12.32 -9.24
CA SER A 136 -15.82 12.54 -7.86
C SER A 136 -14.66 11.61 -7.51
N SER A 137 -13.77 12.11 -6.67
CA SER A 137 -12.66 11.35 -6.11
C SER A 137 -12.48 11.67 -4.64
N ALA A 138 -12.19 10.65 -3.84
CA ALA A 138 -11.82 10.80 -2.44
C ALA A 138 -10.60 9.95 -2.12
N THR A 139 -9.85 10.34 -1.10
CA THR A 139 -8.62 9.66 -0.71
C THR A 139 -8.63 9.42 0.79
N THR A 140 -8.12 8.26 1.20
CA THR A 140 -7.88 7.91 2.60
C THR A 140 -6.52 7.26 2.75
N THR A 141 -5.87 7.48 3.88
CA THR A 141 -4.55 6.95 4.22
C THR A 141 -4.60 6.41 5.64
N ILE A 142 -3.69 5.50 5.97
CA ILE A 142 -3.47 5.08 7.35
C ILE A 142 -3.20 6.32 8.22
N GLN A 143 -3.76 6.32 9.42
CA GLN A 143 -3.61 7.42 10.37
C GLN A 143 -2.61 7.09 11.48
N SER A 144 -2.34 5.80 11.68
CA SER A 144 -1.47 5.29 12.73
C SER A 144 -0.33 4.44 12.16
N THR A 145 0.69 4.20 13.00
CA THR A 145 1.79 3.30 12.66
C THR A 145 1.29 1.87 12.49
N LYS A 146 1.66 1.21 11.39
CA LYS A 146 1.38 -0.21 11.15
C LYS A 146 2.64 -1.05 11.28
N ASN A 147 2.48 -2.22 11.90
CA ASN A 147 3.53 -3.24 11.95
C ASN A 147 3.55 -4.03 10.66
N LEU A 148 4.74 -4.17 10.07
CA LEU A 148 4.96 -4.93 8.85
C LEU A 148 5.45 -6.34 9.20
N LYS A 149 4.90 -7.31 8.47
CA LYS A 149 5.31 -8.72 8.52
C LYS A 149 5.85 -9.11 7.15
N TYR A 150 6.79 -10.06 7.12
CA TYR A 150 7.28 -10.58 5.84
C TYR A 150 6.16 -11.26 5.07
N ASN A 151 6.15 -11.08 3.76
CA ASN A 151 5.21 -11.69 2.82
C ASN A 151 3.73 -11.38 3.10
N GLN A 152 3.45 -10.25 3.75
CA GLN A 152 2.10 -9.77 3.98
C GLN A 152 1.94 -8.36 3.40
N LYS A 153 0.98 -8.20 2.48
CA LYS A 153 0.58 -6.88 1.98
C LYS A 153 -0.02 -6.05 3.12
N THR A 154 0.40 -4.80 3.20
CA THR A 154 -0.12 -3.79 4.11
C THR A 154 -0.65 -2.62 3.29
N ILE A 155 -1.94 -2.35 3.39
CA ILE A 155 -2.58 -1.21 2.72
C ILE A 155 -2.21 0.07 3.47
N LEU A 156 -1.70 1.06 2.73
CA LEU A 156 -1.27 2.36 3.25
C LEU A 156 -2.21 3.49 2.83
N ALA A 157 -2.82 3.37 1.66
CA ALA A 157 -3.74 4.35 1.11
C ALA A 157 -4.78 3.75 0.19
N ALA A 158 -5.88 4.47 0.03
CA ALA A 158 -6.87 4.19 -0.98
C ALA A 158 -7.33 5.47 -1.68
N VAL A 159 -7.57 5.35 -2.98
CA VAL A 159 -8.23 6.37 -3.80
C VAL A 159 -9.52 5.78 -4.32
N ILE A 160 -10.61 6.48 -4.06
CA ILE A 160 -11.96 6.11 -4.45
C ILE A 160 -12.36 7.03 -5.60
N GLN A 161 -12.84 6.44 -6.69
CA GLN A 161 -13.43 7.17 -7.80
C GLN A 161 -14.88 6.75 -7.96
N THR A 162 -15.77 7.71 -8.13
CA THR A 162 -17.20 7.43 -8.24
C THR A 162 -17.92 8.47 -9.07
N ASN A 163 -19.09 8.08 -9.57
CA ASN A 163 -20.08 8.94 -10.20
C ASN A 163 -21.26 9.27 -9.27
N LYS A 164 -21.27 8.68 -8.06
CA LYS A 164 -22.31 8.85 -7.05
C LYS A 164 -22.12 10.17 -6.29
N GLU A 165 -23.22 10.76 -5.86
CA GLU A 165 -23.22 12.00 -5.06
C GLU A 165 -22.58 11.81 -3.68
N THR A 166 -22.59 10.59 -3.13
CA THR A 166 -22.00 10.26 -1.84
C THR A 166 -20.86 9.25 -2.00
N VAL A 167 -19.82 9.45 -1.20
CA VAL A 167 -18.62 8.59 -1.15
C VAL A 167 -18.44 8.08 0.26
N SER A 168 -18.25 6.77 0.42
CA SER A 168 -17.89 6.18 1.71
C SER A 168 -16.38 6.11 1.82
N VAL A 169 -15.82 6.83 2.81
CA VAL A 169 -14.38 6.97 3.02
C VAL A 169 -14.03 6.49 4.43
N PRO A 170 -14.01 5.17 4.68
CA PRO A 170 -13.62 4.66 5.99
C PRO A 170 -12.13 4.92 6.28
N THR A 171 -11.76 4.90 7.56
CA THR A 171 -10.35 4.79 7.95
C THR A 171 -9.83 3.42 7.56
N ILE A 172 -8.59 3.34 7.08
CA ILE A 172 -8.03 2.09 6.54
C ILE A 172 -7.00 1.44 7.47
N ASP A 173 -7.02 1.81 8.75
CA ASP A 173 -6.14 1.25 9.79
C ASP A 173 -6.53 -0.19 10.14
N GLU A 174 -7.81 -0.56 10.03
CA GLU A 174 -8.34 -1.90 10.30
C GLU A 174 -8.69 -2.66 9.01
N ASP A 175 -8.43 -3.97 8.98
CA ASP A 175 -8.70 -4.82 7.81
C ASP A 175 -10.20 -4.89 7.47
N SER A 176 -11.07 -4.91 8.48
CA SER A 176 -12.54 -4.87 8.32
C SER A 176 -13.02 -3.63 7.55
N SER A 177 -12.33 -2.50 7.71
CA SER A 177 -12.65 -1.26 7.00
C SER A 177 -12.25 -1.31 5.53
N ILE A 178 -11.24 -2.12 5.16
CA ILE A 178 -10.90 -2.35 3.75
C ILE A 178 -12.03 -3.11 3.06
N ASP A 179 -12.65 -4.09 3.73
CA ASP A 179 -13.78 -4.82 3.16
C ASP A 179 -14.99 -3.90 2.91
N ILE A 180 -15.27 -2.99 3.86
CA ILE A 180 -16.31 -1.97 3.71
C ILE A 180 -15.99 -1.03 2.54
N LEU A 181 -14.76 -0.51 2.48
CA LEU A 181 -14.27 0.34 1.40
C LEU A 181 -14.49 -0.30 0.03
N LEU A 182 -14.12 -1.57 -0.11
CA LEU A 182 -14.23 -2.34 -1.37
C LEU A 182 -15.68 -2.69 -1.73
N LYS A 183 -16.55 -2.89 -0.74
CA LYS A 183 -17.96 -3.24 -0.94
C LYS A 183 -18.81 -2.03 -1.31
N GLU A 184 -18.56 -0.88 -0.70
CA GLU A 184 -19.42 0.31 -0.83
C GLU A 184 -19.06 1.17 -2.04
N ASN A 185 -17.84 1.05 -2.55
CA ASN A 185 -17.33 1.88 -3.63
C ASN A 185 -17.12 1.08 -4.94
N GLU A 186 -17.45 1.70 -6.06
CA GLU A 186 -17.38 1.05 -7.38
C GLU A 186 -15.93 0.94 -7.87
N HIS A 187 -15.16 2.03 -7.81
CA HIS A 187 -13.76 2.05 -8.23
C HIS A 187 -12.87 2.40 -7.05
N VAL A 188 -12.00 1.47 -6.67
CA VAL A 188 -11.05 1.63 -5.57
C VAL A 188 -9.66 1.28 -6.04
N TYR A 189 -8.70 2.15 -5.76
CA TYR A 189 -7.28 1.92 -5.97
C TYR A 189 -6.62 1.79 -4.60
N LEU A 190 -5.99 0.66 -4.31
CA LEU A 190 -5.28 0.42 -3.07
C LEU A 190 -3.78 0.55 -3.30
N PHE A 191 -3.14 1.48 -2.60
CA PHE A 191 -1.69 1.55 -2.49
C PHE A 191 -1.24 0.71 -1.31
N SER A 192 -0.38 -0.28 -1.58
CA SER A 192 0.08 -1.22 -0.58
C SER A 192 1.55 -1.51 -0.70
N ILE A 193 2.16 -1.87 0.43
CA ILE A 193 3.53 -2.39 0.47
C ILE A 193 3.57 -3.81 1.01
N GLU A 194 4.57 -4.55 0.59
CA GLU A 194 4.89 -5.87 1.10
C GLU A 194 6.38 -5.94 1.39
N LEU A 195 6.74 -6.37 2.60
CA LEU A 195 8.13 -6.58 2.98
C LEU A 195 8.56 -8.00 2.60
N LYS A 196 9.66 -8.12 1.86
CA LYS A 196 10.28 -9.38 1.50
C LYS A 196 11.63 -9.50 2.19
N LYS A 197 11.95 -10.73 2.60
CA LYS A 197 13.28 -11.05 3.11
C LYS A 197 14.18 -11.30 1.92
N GLU A 198 15.32 -10.63 1.86
CA GLU A 198 16.33 -10.97 0.86
C GLU A 198 16.86 -12.38 1.13
N HIS A 199 16.92 -13.20 0.09
CA HIS A 199 17.36 -14.59 0.15
C HIS A 199 18.88 -14.72 0.01
#